data_AF-A0A1V4VI48-F1
#
_entry.id   AF-A0A1V4VI48-F1
#
_cell.length_a   1.000
_cell.length_b   1.000
_cell.length_c   1.000
_cell.angle_alpha   90.00
_cell.angle_beta   90.00
_cell.angle_gamma   90.00
#
_symmetry.space_group_name_H-M   'P 1'
#
loop_
_entity.id
_entity.type
_entity.pdbx_description
1 polymer ?
#
loop_
_entity_poly.entity_id
_entity_poly.type
_entity_poly.pdbx_seq_one_letter_code
_entity_poly.pdbx_strand_id
1 'polypeptide(L)'
;MIRFVDVPWGFTTAALTAVVLIPVYNDFGIHPLVATMAYLAGINFFLLSYQQPWLPMAEGMIQGKGWAPSHVILFGLIYTVSVFVAILVAMPYWKMIGVIR
;
A
#
# COMPACT_ATOMS: atom_id res chain seq x y z
N MET A 1 18.04 -16.97 1.19
CA MET A 1 17.89 -16.48 2.57
C MET A 1 17.22 -15.10 2.66
N ILE A 2 17.49 -14.14 1.77
CA ILE A 2 16.89 -12.78 1.81
C ILE A 2 15.35 -12.76 1.64
N ARG A 3 14.78 -13.73 0.89
CA ARG A 3 13.33 -13.80 0.61
C ARG A 3 12.43 -14.08 1.82
N PHE A 4 12.97 -14.39 2.99
CA PHE A 4 12.20 -14.71 4.21
C PHE A 4 12.28 -13.61 5.28
N VAL A 5 13.22 -12.66 5.14
CA VAL A 5 13.39 -11.54 6.08
C VAL A 5 12.41 -10.41 5.77
N ASP A 6 12.02 -10.27 4.50
CA ASP A 6 11.11 -9.22 4.02
C ASP A 6 9.71 -9.74 3.65
N VAL A 7 9.29 -10.86 4.25
CA VAL A 7 7.88 -11.30 4.29
C VAL A 7 7.19 -10.92 5.62
N PRO A 8 7.46 -9.80 6.31
CA PRO A 8 6.49 -9.28 7.25
C PRO A 8 5.39 -8.66 6.39
N TRP A 9 4.53 -9.55 5.91
CA TRP A 9 3.14 -9.38 5.53
C TRP A 9 2.68 -7.92 5.67
N GLY A 10 2.15 -7.31 4.60
CA GLY A 10 1.49 -6.00 4.72
C GLY A 10 0.55 -5.95 5.93
N PHE A 11 -0.12 -7.07 6.25
CA PHE A 11 -0.95 -7.22 7.44
C PHE A 11 -0.20 -7.33 8.79
N THR A 12 0.98 -7.94 8.87
CA THR A 12 1.79 -8.00 10.11
C THR A 12 2.43 -6.65 10.38
N THR A 13 3.02 -6.05 9.35
CA THR A 13 3.49 -4.67 9.43
C THR A 13 2.32 -3.74 9.77
N ALA A 14 1.13 -3.99 9.21
CA ALA A 14 -0.06 -3.23 9.56
C ALA A 14 -0.43 -3.40 11.04
N ALA A 15 -0.49 -4.64 11.53
CA ALA A 15 -0.82 -4.93 12.92
C ALA A 15 0.16 -4.27 13.90
N LEU A 16 1.46 -4.23 13.57
CA LEU A 16 2.49 -3.62 14.40
C LEU A 16 2.50 -2.09 14.32
N THR A 17 2.15 -1.51 13.17
CA THR A 17 2.29 -0.06 12.94
C THR A 17 0.96 0.70 12.94
N ALA A 18 -0.20 0.02 12.99
CA ALA A 18 -1.50 0.67 13.03
C ALA A 18 -1.68 1.56 14.26
N VAL A 19 -1.03 1.23 15.38
CA VAL A 19 -1.01 2.06 16.59
C VAL A 19 -0.39 3.44 16.36
N VAL A 20 0.47 3.60 15.35
CA VAL A 20 1.05 4.89 14.94
C VAL A 20 -0.04 5.82 14.39
N LEU A 21 -1.18 5.29 13.94
CA LEU A 21 -2.28 6.12 13.48
C LEU A 21 -3.02 6.83 14.63
N ILE A 22 -2.94 6.32 15.86
CA ILE A 22 -3.58 6.93 17.04
C ILE A 22 -3.14 8.39 17.24
N PRO A 23 -1.82 8.71 17.33
CA PRO A 23 -1.38 10.11 17.43
C PRO A 23 -1.68 10.91 16.16
N VAL A 24 -1.70 10.28 14.98
CA VAL A 24 -2.10 10.96 13.72
C VAL A 24 -3.54 11.47 13.80
N TYR A 25 -4.43 10.71 14.43
CA TYR A 25 -5.83 11.11 14.62
C TYR A 25 -5.98 12.15 15.73
N ASN A 26 -5.35 11.90 16.89
CA ASN A 26 -5.60 12.67 18.11
C ASN A 26 -4.78 13.96 18.19
N ASP A 27 -3.52 13.93 17.78
CA ASP A 27 -2.57 15.03 17.99
C ASP A 27 -2.45 15.92 16.75
N PHE A 28 -2.52 15.33 15.56
CA PHE A 28 -2.45 16.06 14.29
C PHE A 28 -3.83 16.44 13.72
N GLY A 29 -4.91 15.96 14.35
CA GLY A 29 -6.29 16.25 13.94
C GLY A 29 -6.63 15.75 12.53
N ILE A 30 -5.85 14.82 11.98
CA ILE A 30 -6.11 14.26 10.65
C ILE A 30 -7.26 13.26 10.77
N HIS A 31 -8.30 13.47 9.98
CA HIS A 31 -9.48 12.62 10.04
C HIS A 31 -9.11 11.14 9.78
N PRO A 32 -9.61 10.19 10.60
CA PRO A 32 -9.20 8.79 10.52
C PRO A 32 -9.35 8.17 9.12
N LEU A 33 -10.40 8.56 8.38
CA LEU A 33 -10.61 8.12 7.01
C LEU A 33 -9.42 8.43 6.08
N VAL A 34 -8.87 9.65 6.15
CA VAL A 34 -7.78 10.11 5.26
C VAL A 34 -6.48 9.42 5.64
N ALA A 35 -6.15 9.45 6.94
CA ALA A 35 -4.92 8.84 7.44
C ALA A 35 -4.90 7.32 7.24
N THR A 36 -6.02 6.63 7.45
CA THR A 36 -6.12 5.19 7.21
C THR A 36 -6.01 4.85 5.73
N MET A 37 -6.60 5.65 4.84
CA MET A 37 -6.50 5.42 3.40
C MET A 37 -5.07 5.61 2.88
N ALA A 38 -4.38 6.67 3.32
CA ALA A 38 -2.97 6.88 2.99
C ALA A 38 -2.08 5.73 3.53
N TYR A 39 -2.35 5.30 4.76
CA TYR A 39 -1.64 4.19 5.39
C TYR A 39 -1.84 2.86 4.65
N LEU A 40 -3.10 2.51 4.32
CA LEU A 40 -3.42 1.30 3.58
C LEU A 40 -2.84 1.32 2.16
N ALA A 41 -2.74 2.50 1.52
CA ALA A 41 -2.08 2.60 0.23
C ALA A 41 -0.56 2.39 0.35
N GLY A 42 0.06 2.91 1.41
CA GLY A 42 1.48 2.71 1.69
C GLY A 42 1.85 1.27 2.02
N ILE A 43 1.05 0.59 2.86
CA ILE A 43 1.34 -0.78 3.30
C ILE A 43 1.24 -1.82 2.17
N ASN A 44 0.47 -1.51 1.12
CA ASN A 44 0.29 -2.37 -0.06
C ASN A 44 1.31 -2.06 -1.17
N PHE A 45 2.29 -1.20 -0.91
CA PHE A 45 3.36 -0.90 -1.85
C PHE A 45 4.22 -2.14 -2.17
N PHE A 46 4.68 -2.21 -3.41
CA PHE A 46 5.61 -3.24 -3.88
C PHE A 46 6.45 -2.72 -5.04
N LEU A 47 7.71 -3.11 -5.07
CA LEU A 47 8.64 -3.01 -6.20
C LEU A 47 9.36 -4.34 -6.46
N LEU A 48 9.44 -5.20 -5.44
CA LEU A 48 10.16 -6.46 -5.46
C LEU A 48 9.16 -7.60 -5.24
N SER A 49 9.40 -8.73 -5.92
CA SER A 49 8.46 -9.85 -5.92
C SER A 49 8.24 -10.49 -4.55
N TYR A 50 9.13 -10.29 -3.59
CA TYR A 50 8.99 -10.87 -2.25
C TYR A 50 8.26 -9.98 -1.24
N GLN A 51 8.04 -8.70 -1.54
CA GLN A 51 7.44 -7.76 -0.58
C GLN A 51 5.96 -8.06 -0.29
N GLN A 52 5.29 -8.70 -1.24
CA GLN A 52 3.89 -9.07 -1.08
C GLN A 52 3.70 -10.55 -1.43
N PRO A 53 3.03 -11.34 -0.58
CA PRO A 53 2.95 -12.80 -0.70
C PRO A 53 2.14 -13.26 -1.92
N TRP A 54 1.24 -12.42 -2.43
CA TRP A 54 0.45 -12.76 -3.61
C TRP A 54 1.27 -12.75 -4.90
N LEU A 55 2.36 -11.98 -4.99
CA LEU A 55 3.24 -12.01 -6.16
C LEU A 55 3.90 -13.37 -6.40
N PRO A 56 4.64 -13.98 -5.44
CA PRO A 56 5.28 -15.27 -5.66
C PRO A 56 4.26 -16.41 -5.74
N MET A 57 3.12 -16.30 -5.05
CA MET A 57 2.00 -17.24 -5.23
C MET A 57 1.49 -17.21 -6.67
N ALA A 58 1.23 -16.01 -7.20
CA ALA A 58 0.78 -15.84 -8.57
C ALA A 58 1.86 -16.29 -9.57
N GLU A 59 3.14 -15.99 -9.34
CA GLU A 59 4.26 -16.50 -10.14
C GLU A 59 4.30 -18.03 -10.20
N GLY A 60 4.07 -18.69 -9.05
CA GLY A 60 3.95 -20.15 -8.97
C GLY A 60 2.75 -20.70 -9.76
N MET A 61 1.61 -19.99 -9.75
CA MET A 61 0.40 -20.38 -10.48
C MET A 61 0.53 -20.18 -12.00
N ILE A 62 1.15 -19.08 -12.44
CA ILE A 62 1.31 -18.77 -13.88
C ILE A 62 2.45 -19.55 -14.54
N GLN A 63 3.32 -20.21 -13.76
CA GLN A 63 4.44 -21.02 -14.25
C GLN A 63 5.31 -20.29 -15.29
N GLY A 64 5.58 -19.00 -15.06
CA GLY A 64 6.36 -18.16 -15.98
C GLY A 64 5.66 -17.69 -17.26
N LYS A 65 4.34 -17.95 -17.41
CA LYS A 65 3.55 -17.55 -18.59
C LYS A 65 2.79 -16.23 -18.43
N GLY A 66 2.91 -15.54 -17.30
CA GLY A 66 2.17 -14.28 -17.04
C GLY A 66 3.02 -13.02 -17.27
N TRP A 67 4.07 -12.82 -16.47
CA TRP A 67 4.92 -11.63 -16.58
C TRP A 67 6.40 -11.97 -16.41
N ALA A 68 7.26 -11.14 -17.01
CA ALA A 68 8.68 -11.16 -16.73
C ALA A 68 8.97 -10.51 -15.37
N PRO A 69 10.06 -10.90 -14.66
CA PRO A 69 10.43 -10.27 -13.40
C PRO A 69 10.61 -8.75 -13.47
N SER A 70 11.05 -8.22 -14.62
CA SER A 70 11.17 -6.77 -14.86
C SER A 70 9.82 -6.04 -14.82
N HIS A 71 8.72 -6.72 -15.11
CA HIS A 71 7.38 -6.12 -15.06
C HIS A 71 6.91 -5.87 -13.63
N VAL A 72 7.44 -6.57 -12.62
CA VAL A 72 7.07 -6.34 -11.22
C VAL A 72 7.43 -4.93 -10.77
N ILE A 73 8.64 -4.47 -11.12
CA ILE A 73 9.09 -3.10 -10.82
C ILE A 73 8.22 -2.09 -11.57
N LEU A 74 7.97 -2.34 -12.86
CA LEU A 74 7.12 -1.46 -13.67
C LEU A 74 5.71 -1.33 -13.09
N PHE A 75 5.07 -2.45 -12.73
CA PHE A 75 3.74 -2.44 -12.12
C PHE A 75 3.73 -1.79 -10.74
N GLY A 76 4.79 -1.95 -9.94
CA GLY A 76 4.96 -1.24 -8.67
C GLY A 76 5.05 0.28 -8.82
N LEU A 77 5.77 0.75 -9.83
CA LEU A 77 5.82 2.18 -10.18
C LEU A 77 4.47 2.70 -10.67
N ILE A 78 3.79 1.94 -11.54
CA ILE A 78 2.43 2.28 -11.99
C ILE A 78 1.49 2.37 -10.79
N TYR A 79 1.50 1.38 -9.90
CA TYR A 79 0.70 1.37 -8.67
C TYR A 79 0.96 2.63 -7.83
N THR A 80 2.24 3.00 -7.64
CA THR A 80 2.63 4.18 -6.87
C THR A 80 2.02 5.45 -7.45
N VAL A 81 2.17 5.67 -8.76
CA VAL A 81 1.60 6.82 -9.45
C VAL A 81 0.07 6.79 -9.37
N SER A 82 -0.56 5.63 -9.58
CA SER A 82 -2.01 5.46 -9.47
C SER A 82 -2.54 5.79 -8.08
N VAL A 83 -1.83 5.41 -7.01
CA VAL A 83 -2.19 5.76 -5.63
C VAL A 83 -2.18 7.28 -5.43
N PHE A 84 -1.13 7.97 -5.86
CA PHE A 84 -1.07 9.44 -5.75
C PHE A 84 -2.22 10.10 -6.51
N VAL A 85 -2.48 9.67 -7.75
CA VAL A 85 -3.60 10.17 -8.54
C VAL A 85 -4.94 9.88 -7.84
N ALA A 86 -5.15 8.69 -7.30
CA ALA A 86 -6.38 8.32 -6.61
C ALA A 86 -6.62 9.17 -5.36
N ILE A 87 -5.57 9.45 -4.57
CA ILE A 87 -5.65 10.33 -3.40
C ILE A 87 -6.02 11.75 -3.83
N LEU A 88 -5.36 12.28 -4.87
CA LEU A 88 -5.66 13.63 -5.39
C LEU A 88 -7.10 13.74 -5.89
N VAL A 89 -7.59 12.71 -6.59
CA VAL A 89 -8.99 12.63 -7.07
C VAL A 89 -9.98 12.47 -5.92
N ALA A 90 -9.59 11.86 -4.80
CA ALA A 90 -10.43 11.75 -3.61
C ALA A 90 -10.49 13.06 -2.79
N MET A 91 -9.53 13.97 -2.94
CA MET A 91 -9.50 15.22 -2.15
C MET A 91 -10.77 16.08 -2.29
N PRO A 92 -11.34 16.33 -3.50
CA PRO A 92 -12.58 17.09 -3.63
C PRO A 92 -13.73 16.43 -2.88
N TYR A 93 -13.82 15.10 -2.94
CA TYR A 93 -14.84 14.34 -2.21
C TYR A 93 -14.68 14.51 -0.70
N TRP A 94 -13.46 14.36 -0.17
CA TRP A 94 -13.20 14.56 1.25
C TRP A 94 -13.48 15.97 1.74
N LYS A 95 -13.29 16.99 0.89
CA LYS A 95 -13.73 18.36 1.18
C LYS A 95 -15.26 18.49 1.24
N MET A 96 -15.98 17.88 0.30
CA MET A 96 -17.46 17.91 0.27
C MET A 96 -18.09 17.28 1.52
N ILE A 97 -17.51 16.19 2.04
CA ILE A 97 -17.99 15.53 3.25
C ILE A 97 -17.40 16.12 4.55
N GLY A 98 -16.64 17.22 4.47
CA GLY A 98 -16.08 17.93 5.63
C GLY A 98 -14.95 17.18 6.36
N VAL A 99 -14.38 16.16 5.74
CA VAL A 99 -13.30 15.32 6.27
C VAL A 99 -11.94 16.01 6.16
N ILE A 100 -11.77 16.87 5.16
CA ILE A 100 -10.63 17.78 5.01
C ILE A 100 -11.19 19.20 4.93
N ARG A 101 -10.62 20.11 5.72
CA ARG A 101 -10.95 21.55 5.68
C ARG A 101 -10.10 22.27 4.64
#